data_AF-A0A7H4P150-F1
#
_entry.id   AF-A0A7H4P150-F1
#
_cell.length_a   1.000
_cell.length_b   1.000
_cell.length_c   1.000
_cell.angle_alpha   90.00
_cell.angle_beta   90.00
_cell.angle_gamma   90.00
#
_symmetry.space_group_name_H-M   'P 1'
#
loop_
_entity.id
_entity.type
_entity.pdbx_description
1 polymer ?
#
loop_
_entity_poly.entity_id
_entity_poly.type
_entity_poly.pdbx_seq_one_letter_code
_entity_poly.pdbx_strand_id
1 'polypeptide(L)' 'MRAIGTRDTAIEKRLAGLLARAGFSFTVQDAALPGRPDFVVAEYQCVIFTHGCFWHHHNCYLFKVPRDAN' A
#
# COMPACT_ATOMS: atom_id res chain seq x y z
N MET A 1 2.10 -18.53 4.17
CA MET A 1 1.30 -17.76 3.20
C MET A 1 2.18 -17.42 1.99
N ARG A 2 2.09 -18.13 0.86
CA ARG A 2 2.97 -17.90 -0.32
C ARG A 2 2.34 -17.03 -1.42
N ALA A 3 1.01 -16.85 -1.40
CA ALA A 3 0.27 -16.11 -2.43
C ALA A 3 0.18 -14.60 -2.20
N ILE A 4 0.65 -14.11 -1.04
CA ILE A 4 0.57 -12.69 -0.67
C ILE A 4 1.86 -12.02 -1.16
N GLY A 5 1.73 -11.18 -2.18
CA GLY A 5 2.84 -10.38 -2.70
C GLY A 5 3.20 -9.23 -1.75
N THR A 6 4.46 -8.78 -1.82
CA THR A 6 4.97 -7.63 -1.05
C THR A 6 4.85 -6.29 -1.79
N ARG A 7 4.30 -6.32 -3.01
CA ARG A 7 4.05 -5.19 -3.91
C ARG A 7 3.02 -5.61 -4.95
N ASP A 8 2.51 -4.65 -5.71
CA ASP A 8 1.50 -4.87 -6.76
C ASP A 8 0.25 -5.57 -6.23
N THR A 9 -0.05 -5.32 -4.94
CA THR A 9 -1.25 -5.84 -4.28
C THR A 9 -2.52 -5.26 -4.91
N ALA A 10 -3.67 -5.85 -4.59
CA ALA A 10 -4.95 -5.38 -5.14
C ALA A 10 -5.23 -3.90 -4.80
N ILE A 11 -4.84 -3.44 -3.61
CA ILE A 11 -5.01 -2.05 -3.18
C ILE A 11 -4.05 -1.11 -3.90
N GLU A 12 -2.79 -1.51 -4.11
CA GLU A 12 -1.81 -0.75 -4.90
C GLU A 12 -2.29 -0.58 -6.34
N LYS A 13 -2.70 -1.67 -7.00
CA LYS A 13 -3.19 -1.62 -8.39
C LYS A 13 -4.42 -0.72 -8.54
N ARG A 14 -5.35 -0.79 -7.57
CA ARG A 14 -6.53 0.08 -7.56
C ARG A 14 -6.14 1.55 -7.41
N LEU A 15 -5.24 1.86 -6.47
CA LEU A 15 -4.81 3.24 -6.24
C LEU A 15 -4.00 3.80 -7.41
N ALA A 16 -3.09 3.00 -8.00
CA ALA A 16 -2.34 3.36 -9.20
C ALA A 16 -3.27 3.78 -10.35
N GLY A 17 -4.34 3.01 -10.59
CA GLY A 17 -5.35 3.35 -11.60
C GLY A 17 -6.13 4.63 -11.28
N LEU A 18 -6.41 4.91 -10.00
CA LEU A 18 -7.06 6.15 -9.58
C LEU A 18 -6.15 7.37 -9.76
N LEU A 19 -4.87 7.26 -9.35
CA LEU A 19 -3.87 8.32 -9.52
C LEU A 19 -3.68 8.66 -11.00
N ALA A 20 -3.52 7.64 -11.84
CA ALA A 20 -3.37 7.83 -13.29
C ALA A 20 -4.61 8.50 -13.91
N ARG A 21 -5.83 8.06 -13.54
CA ARG A 21 -7.07 8.68 -14.02
C ARG A 21 -7.26 10.12 -13.54
N ALA A 22 -6.71 10.46 -12.38
CA ALA A 22 -6.72 11.81 -11.84
C ALA A 22 -5.60 12.71 -12.41
N GLY A 23 -4.74 12.17 -13.28
CA GLY A 23 -3.68 12.94 -13.95
C GLY A 23 -2.38 13.08 -13.16
N PHE A 24 -2.20 12.33 -12.06
CA PHE A 24 -0.97 12.38 -11.29
C PHE A 24 0.13 11.52 -11.94
N SER A 25 1.33 12.09 -12.01
CA SER A 25 2.56 11.34 -12.28
C SER A 25 3.15 10.86 -10.95
N PHE A 26 3.53 9.58 -10.89
CA PHE A 26 4.05 8.98 -9.66
C PHE A 26 5.14 7.94 -9.96
N THR A 27 6.07 7.80 -9.02
CA THR A 27 7.04 6.70 -8.96
C THR A 27 6.53 5.65 -7.97
N VAL A 28 6.78 4.37 -8.23
CA VAL A 28 6.33 3.28 -7.35
C VAL A 28 7.49 2.66 -6.58
N GLN A 29 7.24 2.23 -5.35
CA GLN A 29 8.13 1.36 -4.57
C GLN A 29 9.57 1.89 -4.41
N ASP A 30 9.72 3.20 -4.18
CA ASP A 30 11.02 3.88 -4.13
C ASP A 30 11.83 3.46 -2.89
N ALA A 31 12.85 2.64 -3.11
CA ALA A 31 13.70 2.09 -2.06
C ALA A 31 14.72 3.08 -1.49
N ALA A 32 14.88 4.27 -2.09
CA ALA A 32 15.76 5.31 -1.56
C ALA A 32 15.11 6.09 -0.39
N LEU A 33 13.78 6.01 -0.25
CA LEU A 33 13.03 6.71 0.79
C LEU A 33 12.72 5.80 1.99
N PRO A 34 12.64 6.36 3.23
CA PRO A 34 12.27 5.61 4.41
C PRO A 34 10.92 4.89 4.26
N GLY A 35 10.87 3.63 4.69
CA GLY A 35 9.67 2.81 4.62
C GLY A 35 9.31 2.31 3.21
N ARG A 36 10.06 2.70 2.17
CA ARG A 36 9.81 2.35 0.77
C ARG A 36 8.35 2.65 0.35
N PRO A 37 7.98 3.92 0.15
CA PRO A 37 6.62 4.30 -0.18
C PRO A 37 6.08 3.57 -1.42
N ASP A 38 4.80 3.21 -1.39
CA ASP A 38 4.14 2.55 -2.52
C ASP A 38 4.04 3.50 -3.71
N PHE A 39 3.77 4.78 -3.44
CA PHE A 39 3.72 5.85 -4.43
C PHE A 39 4.45 7.10 -3.95
N VAL A 40 5.21 7.72 -4.85
CA VAL A 40 5.86 9.03 -4.67
C VAL A 40 5.32 9.97 -5.73
N VAL A 41 4.69 11.07 -5.31
CA VAL A 41 4.18 12.11 -6.22
C VAL A 41 5.09 13.33 -6.10
N ALA A 42 6.16 13.32 -6.89
CA ALA A 42 7.26 14.28 -6.76
C ALA A 42 6.84 15.74 -6.94
N GLU A 43 5.92 16.01 -7.88
CA GLU A 43 5.37 17.34 -8.16
C GLU A 43 4.74 17.98 -6.90
N TYR A 44 4.15 17.17 -6.04
CA TYR A 44 3.48 17.61 -4.81
C TYR A 44 4.31 17.36 -3.55
N GLN A 45 5.57 16.90 -3.72
CA GLN A 45 6.47 16.55 -2.62
C GLN A 45 5.83 15.64 -1.57
N CYS A 46 4.98 14.70 -2.00
CA CYS A 46 4.25 13.83 -1.10
C CYS A 46 4.42 12.35 -1.45
N VAL A 47 4.18 11.50 -0.47
CA VAL A 47 4.26 10.05 -0.60
C VAL A 47 2.96 9.41 -0.10
N ILE A 48 2.62 8.25 -0.63
CA ILE A 48 1.40 7.52 -0.26
C ILE A 48 1.77 6.08 0.06
N PHE A 49 1.26 5.61 1.21
CA PHE A 49 1.34 4.22 1.63
C PHE A 49 -0.05 3.57 1.57
N THR A 50 -0.10 2.35 1.06
CA THR A 50 -1.29 1.50 0.97
C THR A 50 -1.19 0.37 1.98
N HIS A 51 -1.59 0.66 3.21
CA HIS A 51 -1.50 -0.30 4.30
C HIS A 51 -2.68 -1.28 4.31
N GLY A 52 -2.37 -2.57 4.15
CA GLY A 52 -3.32 -3.63 4.43
C GLY A 52 -3.74 -3.62 5.91
N CYS A 53 -5.05 -3.53 6.17
CA CYS A 53 -5.58 -3.36 7.53
C CYS A 53 -5.12 -4.44 8.53
N PHE A 54 -4.98 -5.69 8.08
CA PHE A 54 -4.47 -6.77 8.90
C PHE A 54 -2.98 -6.58 9.25
N TRP A 55 -2.14 -6.33 8.25
CA TRP A 55 -0.69 -6.27 8.40
C TRP A 55 -0.20 -5.05 9.17
N HIS A 56 -0.95 -3.95 9.12
CA HIS A 56 -0.61 -2.69 9.79
C HIS A 56 -1.49 -2.39 11.02
N HIS A 57 -2.19 -3.38 11.56
CA HIS A 57 -3.00 -3.24 12.77
C HIS A 57 -3.93 -2.01 12.73
N HIS A 58 -4.74 -1.92 11.69
CA HIS A 58 -5.72 -0.84 11.60
C HIS A 58 -6.89 -1.11 12.55
N ASN A 59 -7.33 -0.09 13.29
CA ASN A 59 -8.47 -0.17 14.22
C ASN A 59 -9.82 -0.19 13.47
N CYS A 60 -10.02 -1.14 12.56
CA CYS A 60 -11.25 -1.35 11.83
C CYS A 60 -11.65 -2.83 11.79
N TYR A 61 -12.86 -3.12 11.30
CA TYR A 61 -13.44 -4.46 11.27
C TYR A 61 -12.64 -5.52 10.46
N LEU A 62 -11.69 -5.09 9.62
CA LEU A 62 -10.84 -5.97 8.83
C LEU A 62 -9.67 -6.55 9.64
N PHE A 63 -9.25 -5.90 10.73
CA PHE A 63 -8.28 -6.48 11.63
C PHE A 63 -8.97 -7.45 12.59
N LYS A 64 -8.47 -8.69 12.63
CA LYS A 64 -8.87 -9.69 13.61
C LYS A 64 -7.60 -10.32 14.13
N VAL A 65 -7.48 -10.42 15.46
CA VAL A 65 -6.38 -11.17 16.08
C VAL A 65 -6.45 -12.60 15.53
N PRO A 66 -5.34 -13.13 14.98
CA PRO A 66 -5.29 -14.52 14.55
C PRO A 66 -5.69 -15.41 15.71
N ARG A 67 -6.64 -16.31 15.49
CA ARG A 67 -6.97 -17.34 16.47
C ARG A 67 -5.99 -18.48 16.29
N ASP A 68 -5.39 -18.92 17.38
CA ASP A 68 -4.57 -20.12 17.37
C ASP A 68 -5.43 -21.31 16.95
N ALA A 69 -4.85 -22.20 16.13
CA ALA A 69 -5.47 -23.46 15.76
C ALA A 69 -5.27 -24.45 16.91
N ASN A 70 -6.04 -24.29 17.98
CA ASN A 70 -6.22 -25.31 19.01
C ASN A 70 -7.70 -25.42 19.37
#